data_AF-A0AAD4QQH1-F1
#
_entry.id   AF-A0AAD4QQH1-F1
#
_cell.length_a   1.000
_cell.length_b   1.000
_cell.length_c   1.000
_cell.angle_alpha   90.00
_cell.angle_beta   90.00
_cell.angle_gamma   90.00
#
_symmetry.space_group_name_H-M   'P 1'
#
loop_
_entity.id
_entity.type
_entity.pdbx_description
1 polymer ?
#
loop_
_entity_poly.entity_id
_entity_poly.type
_entity_poly.pdbx_seq_one_letter_code
_entity_poly.pdbx_strand_id
1 'polypeptide(L)'
;MSDYEVWLSGFLQEVTTDVYFFCPPHIAPLIKRLRGQLPLTLNTSFSTPFDVPPLRGLEKQYEEIHALDPEKELHGPELYAVWNAKAFFLDEGLRNGGARLKQAYDYGFWNDAGSLREARPYRAWPDAGRVADVFAEASLETGSAERT
;
A
#
# COMPACT_ATOMS: atom_id res chain seq x y z
N MET A 1 -8.12 -3.85 21.55
CA MET A 1 -7.74 -3.33 20.22
C MET A 1 -9.03 -2.94 19.52
N SER A 2 -9.06 -1.81 18.82
CA SER A 2 -10.17 -1.52 17.93
C SER A 2 -10.12 -2.47 16.72
N ASP A 3 -11.24 -2.65 16.01
CA ASP A 3 -11.28 -3.45 14.78
C ASP A 3 -10.23 -2.98 13.76
N TYR A 4 -10.00 -1.66 13.70
CA TYR A 4 -8.95 -1.04 12.90
C TYR A 4 -7.54 -1.53 13.26
N GLU A 5 -7.21 -1.63 14.55
CA GLU A 5 -5.91 -2.17 14.98
C GLU A 5 -5.76 -3.66 14.64
N VAL A 6 -6.84 -4.44 14.75
CA VAL A 6 -6.84 -5.87 14.38
C VAL A 6 -6.55 -6.02 12.89
N TRP A 7 -7.24 -5.25 12.04
CA TRP A 7 -7.05 -5.29 10.59
C TRP A 7 -5.63 -4.89 10.18
N LEU A 8 -5.09 -3.84 10.77
CA LEU A 8 -3.71 -3.42 10.49
C LEU A 8 -2.67 -4.44 10.97
N SER A 9 -2.94 -5.12 12.09
CA SER A 9 -2.02 -6.10 12.67
C SER A 9 -1.79 -7.29 11.73
N GLY A 10 -2.84 -7.76 11.06
CA GLY A 10 -2.72 -8.90 10.14
C GLY A 10 -1.72 -8.67 9.00
N PHE A 11 -1.60 -7.44 8.49
CA PHE A 11 -0.56 -7.08 7.54
C PHE A 11 0.77 -6.76 8.23
N LEU A 12 0.75 -5.86 9.22
CA LEU A 12 1.97 -5.29 9.79
C LEU A 12 2.80 -6.29 10.60
N GLN A 13 2.19 -7.34 11.16
CA GLN A 13 2.89 -8.32 11.99
C GLN A 13 3.28 -9.60 11.24
N GLU A 14 2.52 -9.98 10.21
CA GLU A 14 2.75 -11.24 9.50
C GLU A 14 3.75 -11.09 8.35
N VAL A 15 3.64 -10.00 7.59
CA VAL A 15 4.46 -9.77 6.39
C VAL A 15 5.88 -9.37 6.78
N THR A 16 6.87 -10.17 6.41
CA THR A 16 8.28 -9.97 6.81
C THR A 16 9.13 -9.26 5.74
N THR A 17 8.59 -9.03 4.56
CA THR A 17 9.27 -8.32 3.46
C THR A 17 9.49 -6.83 3.79
N ASP A 18 10.30 -6.14 2.98
CA ASP A 18 10.48 -4.70 3.13
C ASP A 18 9.20 -3.94 2.79
N VAL A 19 8.78 -3.04 3.66
CA VAL A 19 7.52 -2.29 3.52
C VAL A 19 7.83 -0.80 3.52
N TYR A 20 7.41 -0.11 2.46
CA TYR A 20 7.33 1.34 2.41
C TYR A 20 5.87 1.76 2.66
N PHE A 21 5.60 2.43 3.76
CA PHE A 21 4.26 2.64 4.28
C PHE A 21 3.91 4.13 4.37
N PHE A 22 2.82 4.53 3.72
CA PHE A 22 2.26 5.87 3.82
C PHE A 22 1.20 5.91 4.93
N CYS A 23 1.30 6.88 5.83
CA CYS A 23 0.23 7.15 6.80
C CYS A 23 0.28 8.62 7.27
N PRO A 24 -0.85 9.17 7.75
CA PRO A 24 -0.84 10.47 8.40
C PRO A 24 0.10 10.50 9.62
N PRO A 25 0.73 11.65 9.95
CA PRO A 25 1.65 11.77 11.08
C PRO A 25 1.11 11.24 12.41
N HIS A 26 -0.17 11.46 12.68
CA HIS A 26 -0.81 11.06 13.93
C HIS A 26 -1.00 9.53 14.06
N ILE A 27 -0.99 8.78 12.95
CA ILE A 27 -1.10 7.31 12.92
C ILE A 27 0.27 6.63 13.00
N ALA A 28 1.36 7.33 12.68
CA ALA A 28 2.69 6.76 12.66
C ALA A 28 3.12 6.03 13.95
N PRO A 29 2.82 6.53 15.18
CA PRO A 29 3.14 5.80 16.40
C PRO A 29 2.45 4.43 16.49
N LEU A 30 1.20 4.33 16.02
CA LEU A 30 0.46 3.08 15.97
C LEU A 30 1.12 2.10 14.99
N ILE A 31 1.47 2.56 13.78
CA ILE A 31 2.10 1.69 12.76
C ILE A 31 3.44 1.15 13.26
N LYS A 32 4.28 2.00 13.87
CA LYS A 32 5.55 1.57 14.48
C LYS A 32 5.34 0.52 15.57
N ARG A 33 4.36 0.75 16.46
CA ARG A 33 4.03 -0.18 17.54
C ARG A 33 3.59 -1.54 17.00
N LEU A 34 2.68 -1.55 16.00
CA LEU A 34 2.17 -2.78 15.42
C LEU A 34 3.24 -3.52 14.61
N ARG A 35 4.12 -2.81 13.90
CA ARG A 35 5.20 -3.42 13.11
C ARG A 35 6.28 -4.07 13.96
N GLY A 36 6.60 -3.49 15.11
CA GLY A 36 7.69 -3.96 15.96
C GLY A 36 9.06 -3.82 15.30
N GLN A 37 9.79 -4.94 15.18
CA GLN A 37 11.16 -4.98 14.66
C GLN A 37 11.25 -5.34 13.17
N LEU A 38 10.12 -5.57 12.51
CA LEU A 38 10.10 -5.93 11.09
C LEU A 38 10.49 -4.74 10.20
N PRO A 39 11.10 -4.99 9.02
CA PRO A 39 11.51 -3.92 8.10
C PRO A 39 10.37 -2.97 7.76
N LEU A 40 10.59 -1.66 7.92
CA LEU A 40 9.59 -0.63 7.66
C LEU A 40 10.24 0.71 7.38
N THR A 41 9.80 1.35 6.30
CA THR A 41 10.02 2.77 6.03
C THR A 41 8.69 3.49 6.12
N LEU A 42 8.58 4.48 6.99
CA LEU A 42 7.36 5.29 7.12
C LEU A 42 7.52 6.61 6.37
N ASN A 43 6.52 6.93 5.56
CA ASN A 43 6.34 8.24 4.98
C ASN A 43 5.08 8.88 5.56
N THR A 44 5.29 10.01 6.26
CA THR A 44 4.23 10.79 6.91
C THR A 44 4.12 12.19 6.33
N SER A 45 4.53 12.38 5.08
CA SER A 45 4.60 13.70 4.44
C SER A 45 3.22 14.28 4.11
N PHE A 46 2.18 13.45 4.14
CA PHE A 46 0.80 13.80 3.81
C PHE A 46 -0.05 13.62 5.07
N SER A 47 -0.72 14.68 5.51
CA SER A 47 -1.64 14.65 6.66
C SER A 47 -3.03 14.15 6.24
N THR A 48 -3.41 14.44 5.00
CA THR A 48 -4.64 13.98 4.35
C THR A 48 -4.33 13.41 2.95
N PRO A 49 -5.22 12.58 2.37
CA PRO A 49 -5.05 12.13 0.99
C PRO A 49 -5.01 13.28 -0.02
N PHE A 50 -5.61 14.43 0.30
CA PHE A 50 -5.63 15.59 -0.58
C PHE A 50 -4.34 16.42 -0.54
N ASP A 51 -3.42 16.14 0.40
CA ASP A 51 -2.06 16.71 0.37
C ASP A 51 -1.20 16.09 -0.74
N VAL A 52 -1.62 14.94 -1.26
CA VAL A 52 -0.94 14.16 -2.30
C VAL A 52 -1.03 14.92 -3.62
N PRO A 53 0.10 15.19 -4.33
CA PRO A 53 0.13 16.09 -5.48
C PRO A 53 -0.98 15.92 -6.53
N PRO A 54 -1.29 14.71 -7.04
CA PRO A 54 -2.37 14.52 -8.02
C PRO A 54 -3.79 14.79 -7.50
N LEU A 55 -3.98 14.95 -6.19
CA LEU A 55 -5.29 15.08 -5.55
C LEU A 55 -5.55 16.45 -4.91
N ARG A 56 -4.55 17.33 -4.91
CA ARG A 56 -4.66 18.66 -4.32
C ARG A 56 -5.78 19.48 -4.97
N GLY A 57 -6.68 20.03 -4.15
CA GLY A 57 -7.78 20.87 -4.62
C GLY A 57 -8.95 20.09 -5.23
N LEU A 58 -9.01 18.77 -5.03
CA LEU A 58 -10.10 17.91 -5.50
C LEU A 58 -11.07 17.50 -4.39
N GLU A 59 -10.91 18.00 -3.17
CA GLU A 59 -11.71 17.65 -1.98
C GLU A 59 -13.20 17.65 -2.30
N LYS A 60 -13.68 18.76 -2.87
CA LYS A 60 -15.09 18.96 -3.22
C LYS A 60 -15.58 17.93 -4.24
N GLN A 61 -14.78 17.62 -5.25
CA GLN A 61 -15.14 16.64 -6.28
C GLN A 61 -15.28 15.24 -5.67
N TYR A 62 -14.44 14.91 -4.68
CA TYR A 62 -14.56 13.63 -3.98
C TYR A 62 -15.75 13.59 -3.02
N GLU A 63 -16.12 14.71 -2.39
CA GLU A 63 -17.38 14.84 -1.65
C GLU A 63 -18.60 14.62 -2.57
N GLU A 64 -18.57 15.19 -3.79
CA GLU A 64 -19.62 15.00 -4.80
C GLU A 64 -19.72 13.54 -5.25
N ILE A 65 -18.59 12.85 -5.43
CA ILE A 65 -18.55 11.41 -5.75
C ILE A 65 -19.13 10.59 -4.59
N HIS A 66 -18.72 10.88 -3.35
CA HIS A 66 -19.18 10.18 -2.15
C HIS A 66 -20.68 10.34 -1.93
N ALA A 67 -21.26 11.50 -2.28
CA ALA A 67 -22.70 11.71 -2.20
C ALA A 67 -23.52 10.75 -3.08
N LEU A 68 -22.91 10.21 -4.13
CA LEU A 68 -23.52 9.23 -5.05
C LEU A 68 -23.28 7.78 -4.61
N ASP A 69 -22.43 7.52 -3.61
CA ASP A 69 -22.13 6.16 -3.18
C ASP A 69 -23.32 5.54 -2.41
N PRO A 70 -23.91 4.42 -2.88
CA PRO A 70 -24.90 3.69 -2.11
C PRO A 70 -24.35 3.15 -0.77
N GLU A 71 -23.03 2.99 -0.62
CA GLU A 71 -22.35 2.52 0.58
C GLU A 71 -21.63 3.64 1.36
N LYS A 72 -22.03 4.89 1.16
CA LYS A 72 -21.39 6.08 1.76
C LYS A 72 -21.31 6.11 3.30
N GLU A 73 -22.03 5.24 3.99
CA GLU A 73 -21.95 5.07 5.45
C GLU A 73 -20.73 4.21 5.87
N LEU A 74 -20.17 3.44 4.93
CA LEU A 74 -18.99 2.58 5.12
C LEU A 74 -17.72 3.19 4.53
N HIS A 75 -17.88 4.10 3.57
CA HIS A 75 -16.79 4.77 2.86
C HIS A 75 -16.74 6.26 3.19
N GLY A 76 -15.57 6.87 3.03
CA GLY A 76 -15.41 8.33 3.06
C GLY A 76 -14.76 8.82 1.77
N PRO A 77 -14.89 10.11 1.42
CA PRO A 77 -14.25 10.68 0.23
C PRO A 77 -12.73 10.48 0.23
N GLU A 78 -12.10 10.48 1.41
CA GLU A 78 -10.68 10.20 1.62
C GLU A 78 -10.27 8.80 1.15
N LEU A 79 -11.15 7.80 1.28
CA LEU A 79 -10.84 6.43 0.89
C LEU A 79 -10.68 6.32 -0.63
N TYR A 80 -11.59 6.93 -1.40
CA TYR A 80 -11.47 6.96 -2.85
C TYR A 80 -10.27 7.77 -3.30
N ALA A 81 -9.97 8.86 -2.59
CA ALA A 81 -8.78 9.66 -2.84
C ALA A 81 -7.52 8.78 -2.72
N VAL A 82 -7.37 8.02 -1.62
CA VAL A 82 -6.26 7.07 -1.47
C VAL A 82 -6.21 6.05 -2.62
N TRP A 83 -7.36 5.45 -2.98
CA TRP A 83 -7.42 4.48 -4.07
C TRP A 83 -7.02 5.05 -5.42
N ASN A 84 -7.34 6.31 -5.70
CA ASN A 84 -6.97 6.97 -6.93
C ASN A 84 -5.51 7.46 -6.93
N ALA A 85 -4.91 7.70 -5.76
CA ALA A 85 -3.49 8.03 -5.64
C ALA A 85 -2.55 6.82 -5.63
N LYS A 86 -3.04 5.57 -5.70
CA LYS A 86 -2.21 4.36 -5.60
C LYS A 86 -1.01 4.33 -6.56
N ALA A 87 -1.17 4.83 -7.79
CA ALA A 87 -0.08 4.88 -8.76
C ALA A 87 1.02 5.87 -8.33
N PHE A 88 0.63 7.03 -7.79
CA PHE A 88 1.56 8.01 -7.25
C PHE A 88 2.32 7.44 -6.04
N PHE A 89 1.60 6.81 -5.10
CA PHE A 89 2.23 6.23 -3.91
C PHE A 89 3.20 5.11 -4.27
N LEU A 90 2.85 4.27 -5.26
CA LEU A 90 3.72 3.20 -5.71
C LEU A 90 5.01 3.76 -6.33
N ASP A 91 4.90 4.73 -7.24
CA ASP A 91 6.07 5.39 -7.84
C ASP A 91 6.95 6.08 -6.77
N GLU A 92 6.35 6.84 -5.88
CA GLU A 92 7.07 7.54 -4.82
C GLU A 92 7.74 6.57 -3.84
N GLY A 93 7.05 5.50 -3.46
CA GLY A 93 7.57 4.45 -2.60
C GLY A 93 8.76 3.72 -3.22
N LEU A 94 8.69 3.38 -4.51
CA LEU A 94 9.79 2.74 -5.24
C LEU A 94 11.02 3.66 -5.34
N ARG A 95 10.83 4.93 -5.71
CA ARG A 95 11.93 5.90 -5.80
C ARG A 95 12.61 6.10 -4.45
N ASN A 96 11.84 6.35 -3.40
CA ASN A 96 12.38 6.67 -2.08
C ASN A 96 12.93 5.43 -1.36
N GLY A 97 12.22 4.29 -1.46
CA GLY A 97 12.66 3.02 -0.89
C GLY A 97 13.95 2.53 -1.55
N GLY A 98 14.03 2.61 -2.87
CA GLY A 98 15.23 2.19 -3.60
C GLY A 98 16.44 3.09 -3.31
N ALA A 99 16.24 4.40 -3.21
CA ALA A 99 17.29 5.33 -2.79
C ALA A 99 17.80 5.03 -1.37
N ARG A 100 16.91 4.69 -0.43
CA ARG A 100 17.27 4.31 0.95
C ARG A 100 18.07 3.01 0.99
N LEU A 101 17.65 2.00 0.23
CA LEU A 101 18.32 0.70 0.16
C LEU A 101 19.57 0.70 -0.72
N LYS A 102 19.79 1.78 -1.49
CA LYS A 102 20.83 1.87 -2.54
C LYS A 102 20.71 0.74 -3.57
N GLN A 103 19.48 0.30 -3.84
CA GLN A 103 19.16 -0.79 -4.74
C GLN A 103 17.77 -0.54 -5.35
N ALA A 104 17.60 -0.84 -6.64
CA ALA A 104 16.28 -0.82 -7.27
C ALA A 104 15.48 -2.08 -6.89
N TYR A 105 14.17 -1.94 -6.70
CA TYR A 105 13.30 -3.10 -6.54
C TYR A 105 13.00 -3.70 -7.92
N ASP A 106 13.06 -5.03 -8.02
CA ASP A 106 12.63 -5.75 -9.23
C ASP A 106 11.10 -5.69 -9.38
N TYR A 107 10.38 -5.70 -8.26
CA TYR A 107 8.91 -5.65 -8.23
C TYR A 107 8.41 -4.73 -7.09
N GLY A 108 7.31 -4.02 -7.36
CA GLY A 108 6.62 -3.19 -6.37
C GLY A 108 5.12 -3.49 -6.37
N PHE A 109 4.54 -3.64 -5.18
CA PHE A 109 3.12 -3.94 -5.00
C PHE A 109 2.48 -2.89 -4.11
N TRP A 110 1.41 -2.26 -4.62
CA TRP A 110 0.49 -1.51 -3.77
C TRP A 110 -0.37 -2.49 -2.97
N ASN A 111 -0.50 -2.26 -1.67
CA ASN A 111 -1.43 -3.02 -0.83
C ASN A 111 -2.04 -2.13 0.25
N ASP A 112 -3.37 -2.17 0.37
CA ASP A 112 -4.07 -1.54 1.49
C ASP A 112 -3.79 -2.32 2.77
N ALA A 113 -3.35 -1.63 3.83
CA ALA A 113 -2.93 -2.30 5.07
C ALA A 113 -4.06 -3.07 5.79
N GLY A 114 -5.31 -2.71 5.52
CA GLY A 114 -6.50 -3.41 6.03
C GLY A 114 -6.97 -4.58 5.16
N SER A 115 -6.23 -4.97 4.11
CA SER A 115 -6.60 -6.08 3.22
C SER A 115 -6.45 -7.45 3.87
N LEU A 116 -5.47 -7.61 4.78
CA LEU A 116 -5.23 -8.84 5.53
C LEU A 116 -5.94 -8.78 6.90
N ARG A 117 -7.27 -8.83 6.88
CA ARG A 117 -8.11 -8.71 8.09
C ARG A 117 -8.01 -9.91 9.05
N GLU A 118 -7.56 -11.05 8.55
CA GLU A 118 -7.38 -12.29 9.30
C GLU A 118 -5.90 -12.69 9.28
N ALA A 119 -5.44 -13.37 10.33
CA ALA A 119 -4.12 -13.96 10.35
C ALA A 119 -3.99 -14.97 9.19
N ARG A 120 -3.00 -14.75 8.33
CA ARG A 120 -2.72 -15.60 7.18
C ARG A 120 -1.22 -15.91 7.13
N PRO A 121 -0.80 -17.07 6.61
CA PRO A 121 0.60 -17.47 6.55
C PRO A 121 1.43 -16.71 5.49
N TYR A 122 0.99 -15.54 5.03
CA TYR A 122 1.59 -14.78 3.92
C TYR A 122 2.84 -13.99 4.35
N ARG A 123 3.77 -14.66 5.03
CA ARG A 123 4.96 -14.01 5.60
C ARG A 123 5.85 -13.38 4.54
N ALA A 124 6.06 -14.11 3.44
CA ALA A 124 6.90 -13.66 2.34
C ALA A 124 6.16 -12.74 1.35
N TRP A 125 4.94 -12.28 1.62
CA TRP A 125 4.18 -11.49 0.66
C TRP A 125 4.80 -10.10 0.39
N PRO A 126 4.88 -9.65 -0.88
CA PRO A 126 4.83 -10.46 -2.09
C PRO A 126 6.11 -11.31 -2.23
N ASP A 127 5.95 -12.59 -2.57
CA ASP A 127 7.08 -13.51 -2.70
C ASP A 127 7.73 -13.31 -4.08
N ALA A 128 8.95 -12.75 -4.12
CA ALA A 128 9.63 -12.44 -5.38
C ALA A 128 9.94 -13.67 -6.23
N GLY A 129 10.20 -14.82 -5.60
CA GLY A 129 10.41 -16.09 -6.32
C GLY A 129 9.13 -16.53 -7.02
N ARG A 130 8.00 -16.49 -6.31
CA ARG A 130 6.70 -16.83 -6.91
C ARG A 130 6.32 -15.83 -8.01
N VAL A 131 6.64 -14.55 -7.86
CA VAL A 131 6.38 -13.55 -8.90
C VAL A 131 7.16 -13.89 -10.18
N ALA A 132 8.45 -14.21 -10.06
CA ALA A 132 9.26 -14.63 -11.20
C ALA A 132 8.71 -15.91 -11.85
N ASP A 133 8.32 -16.91 -11.05
CA ASP A 133 7.72 -18.15 -11.58
C ASP A 133 6.44 -17.86 -12.39
N VAL A 134 5.55 -16.99 -11.90
CA VAL A 134 4.31 -16.63 -12.60
C VAL A 134 4.59 -15.92 -13.93
N PHE A 135 5.56 -15.01 -13.96
CA PHE A 135 5.92 -14.32 -15.21
C PHE A 135 6.60 -15.27 -16.22
N ALA A 136 7.42 -16.21 -15.75
CA ALA A 136 8.01 -17.25 -16.59
C ALA A 136 6.93 -18.18 -17.18
N GLU A 137 5.99 -18.64 -16.34
CA GLU A 137 4.82 -19.45 -16.76
C GLU A 137 4.02 -18.70 -17.83
N ALA A 138 3.65 -17.44 -17.58
CA ALA A 138 2.87 -16.63 -18.51
C ALA A 138 3.60 -16.38 -19.84
N SER A 139 4.93 -16.19 -19.81
CA SER A 139 5.75 -16.00 -21.01
C SER A 139 5.77 -17.26 -21.88
N LEU A 140 5.85 -18.44 -21.26
CA LEU A 140 5.77 -19.73 -21.97
C LEU A 140 4.39 -19.94 -22.62
N GLU A 141 3.30 -19.58 -21.93
CA GLU A 141 1.93 -19.76 -22.44
C GLU A 141 1.61 -18.82 -23.60
N THR A 142 2.09 -17.58 -23.54
CA THR A 142 1.73 -16.52 -24.50
C THR A 142 2.75 -16.37 -25.64
N GLY A 143 3.93 -16.99 -25.53
CA GLY A 143 5.02 -16.86 -26.50
C GLY A 143 5.66 -15.47 -26.52
N SER A 144 5.36 -14.60 -25.55
CA SER A 144 6.02 -13.30 -25.40
C SER A 144 7.32 -13.45 -24.60
N ALA A 145 8.39 -12.79 -25.04
CA ALA A 145 9.62 -12.71 -24.27
C ALA A 145 9.40 -11.91 -22.97
N GLU A 146 10.02 -12.39 -21.89
CA GLU A 146 10.08 -11.68 -20.61
C GLU A 146 10.71 -10.29 -20.83
N ARG A 147 9.99 -9.22 -20.51
CA ARG A 147 10.53 -7.86 -20.62
C ARG A 147 11.24 -7.51 -19.32
N THR A 148 12.57 -7.53 -19.37
CA THR A 148 13.46 -7.05 -18.31
C THR A 148 13.49 -5.53 -18.20
#